data_AF-A0A0W1QHI1-F1
#
_entry.id   AF-A0A0W1QHI1-F1
#
_cell.length_a   1.000
_cell.length_b   1.000
_cell.length_c   1.000
_cell.angle_alpha   90.00
_cell.angle_beta   90.00
_cell.angle_gamma   90.00
#
_symmetry.space_group_name_H-M   'P 1'
#
loop_
_entity.id
_entity.type
_entity.pdbx_description
1 polymer ?
#
loop_
_entity_poly.entity_id
_entity_poly.type
_entity_poly.pdbx_seq_one_letter_code
_entity_poly.pdbx_strand_id
1 'polypeptide(L)' 'MPRGVSRQPAPPASDGRPAGAPPVDYVCEHCGGAEVTRDAWAEWNRSDQRWQLTTLFDFAFCHLCHRPTRLVAQPRRKG' A
#
# COMPACT_ATOMS: atom_id res chain seq x y z
N MET A 1 -40.80 -0.72 17.56
CA MET A 1 -39.72 -0.56 16.56
C MET A 1 -38.50 0.01 17.28
N PRO A 2 -37.36 -0.71 17.40
CA PRO A 2 -36.18 -0.12 18.01
C PRO A 2 -35.71 1.03 17.11
N ARG A 3 -35.43 2.19 17.71
CA ARG A 3 -34.94 3.38 16.99
C ARG A 3 -33.62 3.02 16.32
N GLY A 4 -33.55 3.18 15.00
CA GLY A 4 -32.34 2.97 14.23
C GLY A 4 -31.26 3.95 14.69
N VAL A 5 -30.17 3.42 15.26
CA VAL A 5 -28.96 4.20 15.48
C VAL A 5 -28.35 4.45 14.10
N SER A 6 -28.40 5.70 13.64
CA SER A 6 -27.66 6.14 12.46
C SER A 6 -26.17 5.92 12.70
N ARG A 7 -25.61 4.84 12.15
CA ARG A 7 -24.16 4.62 12.13
C ARG A 7 -23.58 5.54 11.06
N GLN A 8 -22.89 6.59 11.48
CA GLN A 8 -22.02 7.32 10.58
C GLN A 8 -20.91 6.38 10.08
N PRO A 9 -20.50 6.47 8.80
CA PRO A 9 -19.32 5.77 8.31
C PRO A 9 -18.10 6.22 9.11
N ALA A 10 -17.25 5.28 9.50
CA ALA A 10 -15.95 5.64 10.06
C ALA A 10 -15.18 6.51 9.04
N PRO A 11 -14.50 7.58 9.49
CA PRO A 11 -13.64 8.36 8.61
C PRO A 11 -12.58 7.43 7.97
N PRO A 12 -12.12 7.71 6.74
CA PRO A 12 -11.04 6.94 6.15
C PRO A 12 -9.84 7.00 7.09
N ALA A 13 -9.34 5.83 7.51
CA ALA A 13 -8.13 5.72 8.29
C ALA A 13 -7.02 6.49 7.56
N SER A 14 -6.50 7.53 8.19
CA SER A 14 -5.32 8.23 7.72
C SER A 14 -4.16 7.23 7.73
N ASP A 15 -3.41 7.13 6.62
CA ASP A 15 -2.34 6.13 6.40
C ASP A 15 -1.12 6.22 7.35
N GLY A 16 -1.24 6.92 8.48
CA GLY A 16 -0.21 7.00 9.53
C GLY A 16 1.12 7.62 9.08
N ARG A 17 1.23 8.14 7.85
CA ARG A 17 2.48 8.69 7.33
C ARG A 17 2.84 9.93 8.14
N PRO A 18 4.02 9.99 8.80
CA PRO A 18 4.44 11.17 9.52
C PRO A 18 4.47 12.37 8.57
N ALA A 19 3.78 13.44 8.97
CA ALA A 19 3.72 14.68 8.21
C ALA A 19 5.14 15.26 8.06
N GLY A 20 5.68 15.27 6.84
CA GLY A 20 6.98 15.89 6.52
C GLY A 20 8.04 14.98 5.90
N ALA A 21 7.83 13.66 5.83
CA ALA A 21 8.77 12.79 5.11
C ALA A 21 8.73 13.09 3.59
N PRO A 22 9.88 13.27 2.91
CA PRO A 22 9.89 13.48 1.47
C PRO A 22 9.30 12.26 0.74
N PRO A 23 8.60 12.46 -0.38
CA PRO A 23 8.07 11.36 -1.16
C PRO A 23 9.21 10.46 -1.66
N VAL A 24 8.97 9.15 -1.66
CA VAL A 24 9.91 8.14 -2.13
C VAL A 24 9.30 7.36 -3.30
N ASP A 25 10.16 6.90 -4.20
CA ASP A 25 9.83 5.89 -5.21
C ASP A 25 10.53 4.58 -4.82
N TYR A 26 9.82 3.46 -4.91
CA TYR A 26 10.43 2.14 -4.83
C TYR A 26 10.82 1.68 -6.23
N VAL A 27 12.05 1.21 -6.37
CA VAL A 27 12.57 0.71 -7.65
C VAL A 27 13.16 -0.68 -7.53
N CYS A 28 13.18 -1.40 -8.65
CA CYS A 28 13.80 -2.70 -8.78
C CYS A 28 15.31 -2.59 -8.56
N GLU A 29 15.87 -3.40 -7.66
CA GLU A 29 17.32 -3.43 -7.40
C GLU A 29 18.15 -3.78 -8.64
N HIS A 30 17.55 -4.45 -9.62
CA HIS A 30 18.29 -4.93 -10.79
C HIS A 30 18.26 -4.01 -12.02
N CYS A 31 17.14 -3.33 -12.28
CA CYS A 31 17.00 -2.47 -13.47
C CYS A 31 16.73 -1.00 -13.13
N GLY A 32 16.51 -0.66 -11.86
CA GLY A 32 16.18 0.70 -11.43
C GLY A 32 14.80 1.19 -11.83
N GLY A 33 13.97 0.36 -12.46
CA GLY A 33 12.61 0.71 -12.86
C GLY A 33 11.62 0.74 -11.69
N ALA A 34 10.61 1.60 -11.78
CA ALA A 34 9.61 1.82 -10.74
C ALA A 34 8.33 0.95 -10.87
N GLU A 35 8.19 0.17 -11.95
CA GLU A 35 7.06 -0.76 -12.11
C GLU A 35 7.30 -2.04 -11.29
N VAL A 36 7.02 -1.94 -9.99
CA VAL A 36 7.24 -3.00 -9.00
C VAL A 36 5.98 -3.27 -8.18
N THR A 37 5.84 -4.49 -7.68
CA THR A 37 4.72 -4.90 -6.81
C THR A 37 5.23 -5.74 -5.65
N ARG A 38 4.52 -5.72 -4.52
CA ARG A 38 4.71 -6.64 -3.39
C ARG A 38 3.50 -7.53 -3.23
N ASP A 39 3.73 -8.74 -2.74
CA ASP A 39 2.63 -9.59 -2.30
C ASP A 39 2.07 -9.11 -0.96
N ALA A 40 0.77 -9.29 -0.80
CA ALA A 40 0.04 -8.90 0.39
C ALA A 40 -1.15 -9.84 0.64
N TRP A 41 -1.53 -9.97 1.90
CA TRP A 41 -2.87 -10.48 2.23
C TRP A 41 -3.86 -9.34 2.24
N ALA A 42 -4.99 -9.58 1.60
CA ALA A 42 -6.18 -8.76 1.71
C ALA A 42 -7.26 -9.58 2.44
N GLU A 43 -7.83 -9.00 3.49
CA GLU A 43 -8.90 -9.63 4.26
C GLU A 43 -10.18 -8.79 4.20
N TRP A 44 -11.32 -9.47 4.27
CA TRP A 44 -12.62 -8.82 4.26
C TRP A 44 -12.94 -8.24 5.65
N ASN A 45 -12.89 -6.91 5.78
CA ASN A 45 -13.33 -6.26 7.02
C ASN A 45 -14.86 -6.20 7.05
N ARG A 46 -15.47 -6.98 7.96
CA ARG A 46 -16.93 -7.07 8.10
C ARG A 46 -17.58 -5.79 8.65
N SER A 47 -16.88 -4.97 9.41
CA SER A 47 -17.42 -3.73 9.96
C SER A 47 -17.46 -2.64 8.90
N ASP A 48 -16.39 -2.53 8.12
CA ASP A 48 -16.23 -1.51 7.09
C ASP A 48 -16.74 -1.97 5.71
N GLN A 49 -17.13 -3.24 5.57
CA GLN A 49 -17.59 -3.88 4.33
C GLN A 49 -16.67 -3.61 3.14
N ARG A 50 -15.35 -3.75 3.37
CA ARG A 50 -14.32 -3.54 2.36
C ARG A 50 -13.13 -4.48 2.56
N TRP A 51 -12.44 -4.81 1.48
CA TRP A 51 -11.13 -5.44 1.55
C TRP A 51 -10.11 -4.48 2.14
N GLN A 52 -9.25 -4.99 3.01
CA GLN A 52 -8.13 -4.23 3.60
C GLN A 52 -6.86 -5.07 3.53
N LEU A 53 -5.73 -4.43 3.22
CA LEU A 53 -4.43 -5.08 3.31
C LEU A 53 -4.11 -5.29 4.79
N THR A 54 -3.88 -6.53 5.20
CA THR A 54 -3.58 -6.88 6.60
C THR A 54 -2.13 -7.26 6.82
N THR A 55 -1.44 -7.70 5.77
CA THR A 55 -0.03 -8.09 5.84
C THR A 55 0.65 -7.83 4.50
N LEU A 56 1.83 -7.21 4.53
CA LEU A 56 2.74 -7.08 3.39
C LEU A 56 3.87 -8.09 3.53
N PHE A 57 4.18 -8.82 2.46
CA PHE A 57 5.27 -9.79 2.44
C PHE A 57 6.54 -9.20 1.80
N ASP A 58 7.67 -9.84 2.03
CA ASP A 58 8.97 -9.42 1.47
C ASP A 58 9.14 -9.78 0.01
N PHE A 59 8.29 -10.67 -0.53
CA PHE A 59 8.30 -10.96 -1.97
C PHE A 59 7.91 -9.72 -2.77
N ALA A 60 8.74 -9.38 -3.76
CA ALA A 60 8.48 -8.34 -4.72
C ALA A 60 8.86 -8.77 -6.13
N PHE A 61 8.16 -8.21 -7.12
CA PHE A 61 8.33 -8.51 -8.54
C PHE A 61 8.46 -7.23 -9.34
N CYS A 62 9.32 -7.23 -10.36
CA CYS A 62 9.46 -6.12 -11.29
C CYS A 62 8.82 -6.46 -12.65
N HIS A 63 7.90 -5.61 -13.10
CA HIS A 63 7.16 -5.79 -14.36
C HIS A 63 7.95 -5.34 -15.59
N LEU A 64 9.08 -4.63 -15.44
CA LEU A 64 9.94 -4.29 -16.58
C LEU A 64 10.86 -5.45 -16.94
N CYS A 65 11.63 -5.95 -15.97
CA CYS A 65 12.56 -7.05 -16.20
C CYS A 65 11.98 -8.45 -15.92
N HIS A 66 10.69 -8.54 -15.58
CA HIS A 66 9.93 -9.78 -15.41
C HIS A 66 10.60 -10.81 -14.48
N ARG A 67 11.05 -10.37 -13.30
CA ARG A 67 11.70 -11.24 -12.31
C ARG A 67 11.41 -10.80 -10.87
N PRO A 68 11.54 -11.72 -9.89
CA PRO A 68 11.61 -11.35 -8.48
C PRO A 68 12.73 -10.34 -8.22
N THR A 69 12.54 -9.45 -7.25
CA THR A 69 13.46 -8.35 -6.94
C THR A 69 13.35 -7.94 -5.47
N ARG A 70 14.33 -7.20 -4.95
CA ARG A 70 14.14 -6.35 -3.76
C ARG A 70 13.79 -4.93 -4.16
N LEU A 71 13.01 -4.28 -3.29
CA LEU A 71 12.64 -2.88 -3.47
C LEU A 71 13.66 -1.97 -2.82
N VAL A 72 14.20 -1.04 -3.61
CA VAL A 72 15.09 0.02 -3.14
C VAL A 72 14.28 1.30 -3.07
N ALA A 73 14.17 1.89 -1.87
CA ALA A 73 13.56 3.20 -1.70
C ALA A 73 14.55 4.30 -2.12
N GLN A 74 14.11 5.23 -2.96
CA GLN A 74 14.87 6.43 -3.31
C GLN A 74 14.00 7.69 -3.20
N PRO A 75 14.58 8.87 -2.93
CA PRO A 75 13.83 10.12 -2.96
C PRO A 75 13.21 10.35 -4.33
N ARG A 76 11.92 10.67 -4.37
CA ARG A 76 11.23 11.03 -5.60
C ARG A 76 11.81 12.34 -6.13
N ARG A 77 12.34 12.32 -7.34
CA ARG A 77 12.83 13.54 -8.01
C ARG A 77 11.64 14.45 -8.32
N LYS A 78 11.77 15.74 -7.99
CA LYS A 78 10.85 16.76 -8.50
C LYS A 78 11.20 16.98 -9.97
N GLY A 79 10.26 16.69 -10.86
CA GLY A 79 10.36 17.03 -12.28
C GLY A 79 10.29 18.53 -12.51
#